data_AF-A0A4U6XI86-F1
#
_entry.id   AF-A0A4U6XI86-F1
#
_cell.length_a   1.000
_cell.length_b   1.000
_cell.length_c   1.000
_cell.angle_alpha   90.00
_cell.angle_beta   90.00
_cell.angle_gamma   90.00
#
_symmetry.space_group_name_H-M   'P 1'
#
loop_
_entity.id
_entity.type
_entity.pdbx_description
1 polymer ?
#
loop_
_entity_poly.entity_id
_entity_poly.type
_entity_poly.pdbx_seq_one_letter_code
_entity_poly.pdbx_strand_id
1 'polypeptide(L)'
;MGVCCCSLPFPSPSSPDSSTALLPSAMANLTIRNLTALPVTLRHVERFEGERKRTGDILGNTFGTINSFINATNFSTRETHAKGDAHQSDDVDVHIEPFTVNATEIGAPDPANHDVVRLQFEIEGHRYEVDAPSPSNRSSVMKKLDDAPLELTTVYLPNGALLAIMSSANLNAWMHELRDEYPLPLLSIPGTHNSPTCHTALPSVRCQAVGVREQLDNGVRFLDIRVSVATDNDDLALVHSAFPISLTGNKYFADMLADIYAYLDANPSETVLMSVKREGTGKGTDEQLSHYLRDRYVGRDAHRWFVEPRIPRLGDCRGRIVLIRRFGLDEPLRGEHDGKGWAIDAQHWPDNCEDGTVGGGLLRVQDFYEIDQSTNVEKKINFSHGQLERAAEQLFHLPDMPEFDADAPPNPFFINFLTASNFFNATCWPERIAAKVNPAVIEYLCMRHGEPGKGPHQLDVGDAATGVIVTDWVGAHGDWDLIRCIVGMNARLQLKH
;
A
#
# COMPACT_ATOMS: atom_id res chain seq x y z
N MET A 1 53.31 35.39 -53.80
CA MET A 1 52.07 34.81 -53.23
C MET A 1 52.17 35.04 -51.73
N GLY A 2 51.63 36.14 -51.17
CA GLY A 2 50.20 36.32 -50.84
C GLY A 2 49.86 35.42 -49.63
N VAL A 3 49.41 35.86 -48.46
CA VAL A 3 48.68 37.07 -48.03
C VAL A 3 48.91 37.31 -46.53
N CYS A 4 48.87 38.59 -46.13
CA CYS A 4 48.88 39.16 -44.77
C CYS A 4 47.94 38.49 -43.76
N CYS A 5 48.43 38.29 -42.53
CA CYS A 5 47.61 38.13 -41.32
C CYS A 5 47.41 39.50 -40.66
N CYS A 6 46.18 40.05 -40.72
CA CYS A 6 45.75 41.18 -39.91
C CYS A 6 44.81 40.68 -38.80
N SER A 7 45.17 41.04 -37.56
CA SER A 7 44.38 40.87 -36.34
C SER A 7 43.16 41.79 -36.35
N LEU A 8 41.98 41.27 -35.99
CA LEU A 8 40.79 42.06 -35.69
C LEU A 8 40.20 41.63 -34.33
N PRO A 9 39.62 42.56 -33.55
CA PRO A 9 39.19 42.33 -32.17
C PRO A 9 37.80 41.67 -32.09
N PHE A 10 37.59 40.92 -31.01
CA PHE A 10 36.36 40.22 -30.65
C PHE A 10 35.15 41.17 -30.53
N PRO A 11 33.97 40.80 -31.07
CA PRO A 11 32.72 41.49 -30.76
C PRO A 11 32.11 40.95 -29.46
N SER A 12 31.65 41.89 -28.63
CA SER A 12 30.86 41.67 -27.42
C SER A 12 29.49 41.05 -27.75
N PRO A 13 28.94 40.15 -26.93
CA PRO A 13 27.59 39.65 -27.18
C PRO A 13 26.55 40.72 -26.80
N SER A 14 25.80 41.14 -27.81
CA SER A 14 24.61 41.97 -27.71
C SER A 14 23.48 41.22 -27.00
N SER A 15 22.86 41.86 -26.02
CA SER A 15 21.60 41.48 -25.37
C SER A 15 20.48 41.28 -26.40
N PRO A 16 19.65 40.21 -26.30
CA PRO A 16 18.38 40.16 -27.00
C PRO A 16 17.29 40.79 -26.14
N ASP A 17 16.85 41.99 -26.52
CA ASP A 17 15.52 42.51 -26.18
C ASP A 17 14.54 42.02 -27.25
N SER A 18 13.52 41.27 -26.84
CA SER A 18 12.12 41.39 -27.31
C SER A 18 11.31 40.13 -26.97
N SER A 19 10.32 40.34 -26.10
CA SER A 19 8.99 39.75 -26.12
C SER A 19 8.81 38.47 -26.97
N THR A 20 9.16 37.33 -26.40
CA THR A 20 8.39 36.11 -26.65
C THR A 20 7.28 36.12 -25.62
N ALA A 21 6.08 36.54 -26.04
CA ALA A 21 4.88 36.18 -25.31
C ALA A 21 4.89 34.65 -25.21
N LEU A 22 5.09 34.14 -24.00
CA LEU A 22 4.86 32.74 -23.69
C LEU A 22 3.43 32.45 -24.14
N LEU A 23 3.28 31.67 -25.22
CA LEU A 23 2.03 30.99 -25.50
C LEU A 23 1.61 30.32 -24.18
N PRO A 24 0.37 30.50 -23.70
CA PRO A 24 -0.09 29.75 -22.53
C PRO A 24 0.22 28.29 -22.81
N SER A 25 0.97 27.61 -21.93
CA SER A 25 1.11 26.17 -22.08
C SER A 25 -0.29 25.61 -22.09
N ALA A 26 -0.69 24.93 -23.16
CA ALA A 26 -2.00 24.29 -23.24
C ALA A 26 -2.19 23.50 -21.95
N MET A 27 -3.15 23.91 -21.13
CA MET A 27 -3.46 23.21 -19.89
C MET A 27 -3.76 21.77 -20.27
N ALA A 28 -3.06 20.81 -19.64
CA ALA A 28 -3.37 19.40 -19.85
C ALA A 28 -4.84 19.17 -19.48
N ASN A 29 -5.53 18.29 -20.19
CA ASN A 29 -6.89 17.93 -19.80
C ASN A 29 -6.87 16.95 -18.63
N LEU A 30 -7.85 17.07 -17.76
CA LEU A 30 -8.13 16.13 -16.68
C LEU A 30 -8.45 14.77 -17.30
N THR A 31 -7.76 13.75 -16.82
CA THR A 31 -8.05 12.34 -17.09
C THR A 31 -8.73 11.76 -15.86
N ILE A 32 -9.80 11.00 -16.04
CA ILE A 32 -10.51 10.35 -14.94
C ILE A 32 -10.37 8.85 -15.10
N ARG A 33 -9.96 8.18 -14.03
CA ARG A 33 -9.83 6.72 -13.98
C ARG A 33 -10.80 6.15 -12.97
N ASN A 34 -11.68 5.28 -13.44
CA ASN A 34 -12.64 4.58 -12.60
C ASN A 34 -12.03 3.25 -12.16
N LEU A 35 -11.72 3.10 -10.86
CA LEU A 35 -11.26 1.87 -10.22
C LEU A 35 -12.35 1.25 -9.32
N THR A 36 -13.61 1.58 -9.58
CA THR A 36 -14.76 0.98 -8.91
C THR A 36 -15.37 -0.13 -9.76
N ALA A 37 -16.21 -0.96 -9.16
CA ALA A 37 -16.96 -2.01 -9.86
C ALA A 37 -18.17 -1.47 -10.62
N LEU A 38 -18.51 -0.19 -10.47
CA LEU A 38 -19.69 0.45 -11.02
C LEU A 38 -19.31 1.52 -12.03
N PRO A 39 -20.11 1.76 -13.07
CA PRO A 39 -19.88 2.89 -13.97
C PRO A 39 -20.02 4.21 -13.20
N VAL A 40 -19.19 5.19 -13.56
CA VAL A 40 -19.20 6.53 -12.97
C VAL A 40 -19.48 7.54 -14.06
N THR A 41 -20.42 8.46 -13.83
CA THR A 41 -20.71 9.53 -14.79
C THR A 41 -20.41 10.88 -14.16
N LEU A 42 -19.50 11.66 -14.74
CA LEU A 42 -19.31 13.05 -14.35
C LEU A 42 -20.46 13.88 -14.94
N ARG A 43 -21.19 14.60 -14.09
CA ARG A 43 -22.39 15.37 -14.45
C ARG A 43 -22.17 16.87 -14.43
N HIS A 44 -21.29 17.35 -13.54
CA HIS A 44 -21.13 18.79 -13.33
C HIS A 44 -19.70 19.13 -12.94
N VAL A 45 -19.22 20.27 -13.43
CA VAL A 45 -17.88 20.80 -13.15
C VAL A 45 -17.98 22.27 -12.81
N GLU A 46 -17.35 22.66 -11.70
CA GLU A 46 -17.21 24.05 -11.29
C GLU A 46 -15.73 24.40 -11.09
N ARG A 47 -15.34 25.64 -11.41
CA ARG A 47 -13.99 26.14 -11.14
C ARG A 47 -14.00 27.29 -10.17
N PHE A 48 -13.05 27.25 -9.24
CA PHE A 48 -12.86 28.23 -8.19
C PHE A 48 -11.42 28.74 -8.20
N GLU A 49 -11.24 29.99 -7.77
CA GLU A 49 -9.92 30.44 -7.31
C GLU A 49 -9.55 29.66 -6.04
N GLY A 50 -8.29 29.27 -5.87
CA GLY A 50 -7.85 28.63 -4.64
C GLY A 50 -7.28 29.59 -3.61
N GLU A 51 -7.56 29.31 -2.34
CA GLU A 51 -6.87 29.90 -1.20
C GLU A 51 -5.97 28.86 -0.53
N ARG A 52 -4.68 29.18 -0.38
CA ARG A 52 -3.77 28.37 0.43
C ARG A 52 -3.88 28.76 1.89
N LYS A 53 -4.47 27.88 2.69
CA LYS A 53 -4.51 28.02 4.14
C LYS A 53 -3.33 27.26 4.74
N ARG A 54 -2.58 27.94 5.60
CA ARG A 54 -1.61 27.28 6.47
C ARG A 54 -2.38 26.66 7.62
N THR A 55 -2.57 25.35 7.59
CA THR A 55 -2.91 24.61 8.80
C THR A 55 -1.66 24.66 9.69
N GLY A 56 -1.84 25.00 10.97
CA GLY A 56 -0.74 25.29 11.90
C GLY A 56 0.31 24.17 11.97
N ASP A 57 1.45 24.45 12.59
CA ASP A 57 2.48 23.42 12.82
C ASP A 57 1.83 22.26 13.58
N ILE A 58 1.73 21.07 12.95
CA ILE A 58 1.31 19.86 13.64
C ILE A 58 2.48 19.49 14.57
N LEU A 59 2.48 20.09 15.77
CA LEU A 59 3.24 19.59 16.90
C LEU A 59 2.67 18.21 17.21
N GLY A 60 3.40 17.16 16.79
CA GLY A 60 3.12 15.80 17.21
C GLY A 60 2.96 15.79 18.72
N ASN A 61 1.81 15.30 19.19
CA ASN A 61 1.52 15.27 20.61
C ASN A 61 2.68 14.64 21.39
N THR A 62 3.09 15.39 22.40
CA THR A 62 4.17 15.12 23.33
C THR A 62 3.97 13.80 24.08
N PHE A 63 4.87 12.82 23.86
CA PHE A 63 5.32 11.94 24.94
C PHE A 63 6.73 12.37 25.35
N GLY A 64 6.89 12.63 26.65
CA GLY A 64 7.99 13.39 27.23
C GLY A 64 9.39 12.83 26.99
N THR A 65 10.33 13.76 26.79
CA THR A 65 11.79 13.65 26.93
C THR A 65 12.47 12.55 26.12
N ILE A 66 12.85 12.87 24.87
CA ILE A 66 14.24 12.87 24.38
C ILE A 66 14.34 13.99 23.34
N ASN A 67 15.00 15.09 23.70
CA ASN A 67 15.45 16.11 22.75
C ASN A 67 16.73 15.61 22.09
N SER A 68 16.87 15.90 20.78
CA SER A 68 17.98 15.57 19.89
C SER A 68 17.81 14.24 19.16
N PHE A 69 17.13 14.29 17.99
CA PHE A 69 17.30 13.47 16.75
C PHE A 69 16.09 13.60 15.80
N ILE A 70 15.05 14.36 16.16
CA ILE A 70 14.02 14.81 15.22
C ILE A 70 14.58 15.99 14.43
N ASN A 71 15.26 15.72 13.31
CA ASN A 71 15.39 16.75 12.28
C ASN A 71 14.02 16.87 11.62
N ALA A 72 13.27 17.85 12.10
CA ALA A 72 11.95 18.23 11.64
C ALA A 72 11.95 18.44 10.12
N THR A 73 11.36 17.50 9.37
CA THR A 73 10.54 17.92 8.25
C THR A 73 9.35 18.63 8.88
N ASN A 74 9.43 19.96 8.97
CA ASN A 74 8.25 20.78 9.19
C ASN A 74 7.28 20.49 8.03
N PHE A 75 6.36 19.56 8.23
CA PHE A 75 5.19 19.45 7.38
C PHE A 75 4.29 20.64 7.75
N SER A 76 4.61 21.81 7.19
CA SER A 76 3.59 22.83 6.97
C SER A 76 2.63 22.22 5.97
N THR A 77 1.59 21.55 6.44
CA THR A 77 0.45 21.22 5.58
C THR A 77 -0.14 22.55 5.13
N ARG A 78 -0.13 22.75 3.80
CA ARG A 78 -0.87 23.82 3.16
C ARG A 78 -2.03 23.14 2.49
N GLU A 79 -3.23 23.56 2.84
CA GLU A 79 -4.44 23.08 2.23
C GLU A 79 -4.88 24.09 1.18
N THR A 80 -5.27 23.59 0.00
CA THR A 80 -5.87 24.41 -1.04
C THR A 80 -7.38 24.29 -0.92
N HIS A 81 -8.06 25.41 -0.71
CA HIS A 81 -9.52 25.46 -0.57
C HIS A 81 -10.12 26.30 -1.69
N ALA A 82 -11.26 25.88 -2.23
CA ALA A 82 -12.07 26.72 -3.11
C ALA A 82 -12.46 28.03 -2.40
N LYS A 83 -12.30 29.16 -3.08
CA LYS A 83 -12.58 30.50 -2.55
C LYS A 83 -13.60 31.22 -3.44
N GLY A 84 -14.59 31.84 -2.78
CA GLY A 84 -15.59 32.67 -3.45
C GLY A 84 -16.59 31.85 -4.28
N ASP A 85 -17.20 32.51 -5.26
CA ASP A 85 -18.14 31.89 -6.19
C ASP A 85 -17.38 31.24 -7.37
N ALA A 86 -17.99 30.21 -7.96
CA ALA A 86 -17.43 29.58 -9.15
C ALA A 86 -17.35 30.58 -10.31
N HIS A 87 -16.20 30.67 -10.97
CA HIS A 87 -16.04 31.53 -12.15
C HIS A 87 -16.39 30.80 -13.46
N GLN A 88 -16.50 29.47 -13.41
CA GLN A 88 -17.00 28.63 -14.49
C GLN A 88 -17.85 27.50 -13.87
N SER A 89 -18.97 27.17 -14.51
CA SER A 89 -19.88 26.09 -14.10
C SER A 89 -20.49 25.50 -15.37
N ASP A 90 -20.20 24.23 -15.62
CA ASP A 90 -20.59 23.52 -16.84
C ASP A 90 -21.26 22.18 -16.49
N ASP A 91 -22.42 21.93 -17.11
CA ASP A 91 -23.01 20.60 -17.14
C ASP A 91 -22.30 19.76 -18.20
N VAL A 92 -21.87 18.57 -17.81
CA VAL A 92 -21.13 17.63 -18.65
C VAL A 92 -21.76 16.25 -18.58
N ASP A 93 -21.42 15.38 -19.52
CA ASP A 93 -21.87 13.99 -19.51
C ASP A 93 -20.72 13.08 -19.93
N VAL A 94 -19.81 12.82 -18.99
CA VAL A 94 -18.64 11.96 -19.22
C VAL A 94 -18.84 10.63 -18.51
N HIS A 95 -19.22 9.61 -19.27
CA HIS A 95 -19.44 8.26 -18.78
C HIS A 95 -18.14 7.44 -18.77
N ILE A 96 -17.87 6.76 -17.66
CA ILE A 96 -16.61 6.04 -17.43
C ILE A 96 -16.91 4.65 -16.89
N GLU A 97 -16.64 3.64 -17.70
CA GLU A 97 -16.86 2.23 -17.37
C GLU A 97 -15.95 1.74 -16.23
N PRO A 98 -16.36 0.71 -15.47
CA PRO A 98 -15.54 0.09 -14.42
C PRO A 98 -14.15 -0.28 -14.92
N PHE A 99 -13.12 0.02 -14.12
CA PHE A 99 -11.71 -0.29 -14.42
C PHE A 99 -11.21 0.27 -15.76
N THR A 100 -11.77 1.40 -16.23
CA THR A 100 -11.33 2.12 -17.43
C THR A 100 -10.81 3.53 -17.13
N VAL A 101 -10.10 4.10 -18.10
CA VAL A 101 -9.58 5.46 -18.07
C VAL A 101 -10.19 6.27 -19.22
N ASN A 102 -10.63 7.50 -18.92
CA ASN A 102 -11.20 8.41 -19.90
C ASN A 102 -10.49 9.78 -19.83
N ALA A 103 -9.91 10.20 -20.95
CA ALA A 103 -9.43 11.57 -21.11
C ALA A 103 -10.63 12.49 -21.37
N THR A 104 -10.71 13.59 -20.62
CA THR A 104 -11.83 14.54 -20.76
C THR A 104 -11.44 15.77 -21.59
N GLU A 105 -12.39 16.65 -21.85
CA GLU A 105 -12.13 18.00 -22.40
C GLU A 105 -11.98 19.07 -21.30
N ILE A 106 -12.05 18.66 -20.02
CA ILE A 106 -11.97 19.56 -18.87
C ILE A 106 -10.51 19.88 -18.61
N GLY A 107 -10.12 21.15 -18.64
CA GLY A 107 -8.74 21.55 -18.28
C GLY A 107 -8.37 21.13 -16.86
N ALA A 108 -7.14 20.66 -16.65
CA ALA A 108 -6.65 20.35 -15.32
C ALA A 108 -6.60 21.61 -14.43
N PRO A 109 -6.70 21.47 -13.10
CA PRO A 109 -6.39 22.54 -12.15
C PRO A 109 -4.99 23.12 -12.40
N ASP A 110 -4.86 24.45 -12.57
CA ASP A 110 -3.58 25.12 -12.74
C ASP A 110 -2.82 25.22 -11.40
N PRO A 111 -1.67 24.54 -11.25
CA PRO A 111 -0.88 24.61 -10.02
C PRO A 111 -0.38 26.02 -9.70
N ALA A 112 -0.14 26.85 -10.73
CA ALA A 112 0.38 28.20 -10.60
C ALA A 112 -0.64 29.17 -10.01
N ASN A 113 -1.91 29.03 -10.38
CA ASN A 113 -3.01 29.86 -9.90
C ASN A 113 -3.73 29.27 -8.68
N HIS A 114 -3.34 28.06 -8.26
CA HIS A 114 -3.99 27.31 -7.19
C HIS A 114 -5.45 26.99 -7.49
N ASP A 115 -5.83 26.90 -8.76
CA ASP A 115 -7.21 26.63 -9.15
C ASP A 115 -7.72 25.34 -8.51
N VAL A 116 -9.00 25.35 -8.15
CA VAL A 116 -9.71 24.16 -7.66
C VAL A 116 -10.84 23.86 -8.63
N VAL A 117 -10.88 22.63 -9.11
CA VAL A 117 -11.96 22.10 -9.94
C VAL A 117 -12.81 21.21 -9.05
N ARG A 118 -14.07 21.58 -8.85
CA ARG A 118 -15.07 20.76 -8.19
C ARG A 118 -15.79 19.90 -9.21
N LEU A 119 -15.89 18.61 -8.91
CA LEU A 119 -16.42 17.60 -9.79
C LEU A 119 -17.59 16.91 -9.09
N GLN A 120 -18.74 16.84 -9.76
CA GLN A 120 -19.90 16.11 -9.27
C GLN A 120 -20.16 14.88 -10.14
N PHE A 121 -20.13 13.72 -9.50
CA PHE A 121 -20.32 12.41 -10.11
C PHE A 121 -21.69 11.82 -9.75
N GLU A 122 -22.23 11.03 -10.66
CA GLU A 122 -23.41 10.20 -10.48
C GLU A 122 -23.04 8.73 -10.62
N ILE A 123 -23.43 7.92 -9.62
CA ILE A 123 -23.22 6.46 -9.58
C ILE A 123 -24.50 5.84 -9.03
N GLU A 124 -25.12 4.95 -9.80
CA GLU A 124 -26.41 4.32 -9.45
C GLU A 124 -27.51 5.32 -9.04
N GLY A 125 -27.52 6.51 -9.65
CA GLY A 125 -28.49 7.57 -9.35
C GLY A 125 -28.17 8.43 -8.12
N HIS A 126 -27.09 8.14 -7.40
CA HIS A 126 -26.61 8.91 -6.26
C HIS A 126 -25.51 9.88 -6.65
N ARG A 127 -25.47 11.05 -5.99
CA ARG A 127 -24.56 12.15 -6.33
C ARG A 127 -23.44 12.32 -5.32
N TYR A 128 -22.23 12.51 -5.84
CA TYR A 128 -21.00 12.66 -5.09
C TYR A 128 -20.24 13.89 -5.56
N GLU A 129 -19.54 14.58 -4.66
CA GLU A 129 -18.81 15.81 -4.93
C GLU A 129 -17.37 15.70 -4.41
N VAL A 130 -16.42 16.19 -5.19
CA VAL A 130 -15.01 16.27 -4.78
C VAL A 130 -14.29 17.43 -5.42
N ASP A 131 -13.33 17.98 -4.69
CA ASP A 131 -12.44 19.03 -5.16
C ASP A 131 -11.12 18.40 -5.65
N ALA A 132 -10.63 18.86 -6.80
CA ALA A 132 -9.33 18.52 -7.37
C ALA A 132 -8.53 19.82 -7.61
N PRO A 133 -7.35 20.01 -6.98
CA PRO A 133 -6.83 19.21 -5.88
C PRO A 133 -7.74 19.31 -4.66
N SER A 134 -7.78 18.24 -3.85
CA SER A 134 -8.47 18.27 -2.56
C SER A 134 -7.71 19.13 -1.53
N PRO A 135 -8.38 19.58 -0.46
CA PRO A 135 -7.71 20.28 0.64
C PRO A 135 -6.55 19.47 1.25
N SER A 136 -6.73 18.15 1.37
CA SER A 136 -5.65 17.19 1.65
C SER A 136 -4.85 16.92 0.37
N ASN A 137 -3.52 16.92 0.45
CA ASN A 137 -2.65 16.88 -0.73
C ASN A 137 -2.56 15.51 -1.47
N ARG A 138 -3.37 14.49 -1.13
CA ARG A 138 -3.25 13.17 -1.78
C ARG A 138 -4.58 12.48 -2.06
N SER A 139 -5.38 12.16 -1.04
CA SER A 139 -6.72 11.60 -1.23
C SER A 139 -7.81 12.38 -0.50
N SER A 140 -9.03 12.27 -1.01
CA SER A 140 -10.24 12.80 -0.37
C SER A 140 -11.37 11.79 -0.48
N VAL A 141 -12.12 11.60 0.61
CA VAL A 141 -13.43 10.96 0.54
C VAL A 141 -14.37 11.94 -0.16
N MET A 142 -15.14 11.45 -1.14
CA MET A 142 -16.14 12.25 -1.83
C MET A 142 -17.26 12.62 -0.85
N LYS A 143 -17.72 13.86 -0.91
CA LYS A 143 -18.90 14.31 -0.18
C LYS A 143 -20.16 13.73 -0.85
N LYS A 144 -20.98 13.03 -0.07
CA LYS A 144 -22.30 12.56 -0.50
C LYS A 144 -23.27 13.74 -0.57
N LEU A 145 -23.95 13.92 -1.69
CA LEU A 145 -24.93 14.99 -1.89
C LEU A 145 -26.38 14.55 -1.62
N ASP A 146 -26.57 13.25 -1.37
CA ASP A 146 -27.81 12.60 -1.00
C ASP A 146 -27.52 11.42 -0.04
N ASP A 147 -28.47 10.49 0.13
CA ASP A 147 -28.37 9.31 0.99
C ASP A 147 -27.54 8.16 0.39
N ALA A 148 -26.56 8.51 -0.46
CA ALA A 148 -25.66 7.60 -1.16
C ALA A 148 -25.04 6.51 -0.25
N PRO A 149 -25.14 5.21 -0.64
CA PRO A 149 -24.66 4.13 0.21
C PRO A 149 -23.12 4.00 0.19
N LEU A 150 -22.48 4.25 -0.95
CA LEU A 150 -21.05 4.00 -1.12
C LEU A 150 -20.20 5.08 -0.47
N GLU A 151 -19.04 4.69 0.07
CA GLU A 151 -17.97 5.63 0.42
C GLU A 151 -16.87 5.54 -0.64
N LEU A 152 -16.66 6.64 -1.35
CA LEU A 152 -15.72 6.73 -2.46
C LEU A 152 -14.57 7.63 -2.08
N THR A 153 -13.36 7.22 -2.41
CA THR A 153 -12.15 8.03 -2.29
C THR A 153 -11.61 8.36 -3.66
N THR A 154 -11.14 9.59 -3.80
CA THR A 154 -10.37 10.00 -4.97
C THR A 154 -8.93 10.26 -4.64
N VAL A 155 -8.04 9.92 -5.55
CA VAL A 155 -6.64 10.35 -5.53
C VAL A 155 -6.40 11.23 -6.75
N TYR A 156 -6.11 12.52 -6.50
CA TYR A 156 -5.72 13.43 -7.56
C TYR A 156 -4.20 13.46 -7.70
N LEU A 157 -3.71 13.17 -8.90
CA LEU A 157 -2.31 13.18 -9.27
C LEU A 157 -2.06 14.38 -10.20
N PRO A 158 -1.46 15.47 -9.67
CA PRO A 158 -1.12 16.64 -10.49
C PRO A 158 -0.16 16.26 -11.63
N ASN A 159 0.78 15.35 -11.35
CA ASN A 159 1.63 14.73 -12.35
C ASN A 159 0.78 13.79 -13.20
N GLY A 160 0.43 14.24 -14.41
CA GLY A 160 -0.42 13.51 -15.34
C GLY A 160 -1.89 13.96 -15.34
N ALA A 161 -2.25 14.96 -14.54
CA ALA A 161 -3.61 15.52 -14.47
C ALA A 161 -4.69 14.42 -14.35
N LEU A 162 -4.48 13.47 -13.44
CA LEU A 162 -5.34 12.28 -13.32
C LEU A 162 -6.09 12.27 -12.00
N LEU A 163 -7.40 12.02 -12.05
CA LEU A 163 -8.23 11.72 -10.88
C LEU A 163 -8.61 10.24 -10.90
N ALA A 164 -8.09 9.46 -9.97
CA ALA A 164 -8.52 8.08 -9.76
C ALA A 164 -9.68 8.04 -8.76
N ILE A 165 -10.72 7.27 -9.04
CA ILE A 165 -11.91 7.08 -8.19
C ILE A 165 -11.95 5.62 -7.77
N MET A 166 -12.06 5.36 -6.47
CA MET A 166 -12.09 4.00 -5.91
C MET A 166 -13.04 3.91 -4.71
N SER A 167 -13.56 2.72 -4.46
CA SER A 167 -14.28 2.44 -3.21
C SER A 167 -13.26 2.22 -2.09
N SER A 168 -13.47 2.90 -0.96
CA SER A 168 -12.69 2.72 0.26
C SER A 168 -13.57 2.42 1.48
N ALA A 169 -14.84 2.10 1.25
CA ALA A 169 -15.80 1.80 2.30
C ALA A 169 -15.29 0.69 3.22
N ASN A 170 -15.55 0.86 4.53
CA ASN A 170 -15.35 -0.16 5.56
C ASN A 170 -13.91 -0.69 5.64
N LEU A 171 -12.88 0.16 5.69
CA LEU A 171 -11.48 -0.30 5.85
C LEU A 171 -11.28 -1.28 7.02
N ASN A 172 -12.04 -1.15 8.12
CA ASN A 172 -11.99 -2.07 9.24
C ASN A 172 -12.59 -3.46 8.94
N ALA A 173 -13.37 -3.62 7.87
CA ALA A 173 -14.12 -4.83 7.52
C ALA A 173 -14.24 -5.06 5.99
N TRP A 174 -13.22 -4.69 5.20
CA TRP A 174 -13.31 -4.64 3.73
C TRP A 174 -13.45 -6.02 3.07
N MET A 175 -13.03 -7.11 3.73
CA MET A 175 -13.18 -8.46 3.17
C MET A 175 -14.65 -8.94 3.23
N HIS A 176 -15.54 -8.25 3.96
CA HIS A 176 -16.98 -8.54 3.99
C HIS A 176 -17.63 -8.50 2.60
N GLU A 177 -17.16 -7.61 1.72
CA GLU A 177 -17.70 -7.42 0.37
C GLU A 177 -17.25 -8.49 -0.64
N LEU A 178 -16.42 -9.45 -0.23
CA LEU A 178 -15.84 -10.46 -1.10
C LEU A 178 -16.47 -11.82 -0.87
N ARG A 179 -16.60 -12.62 -1.95
CA ARG A 179 -17.12 -13.99 -1.89
C ARG A 179 -16.15 -14.93 -1.14
N ASP A 180 -16.72 -15.91 -0.45
CA ASP A 180 -15.95 -16.91 0.31
C ASP A 180 -15.09 -17.81 -0.57
N GLU A 181 -15.47 -17.99 -1.85
CA GLU A 181 -14.78 -18.88 -2.78
C GLU A 181 -13.43 -18.34 -3.26
N TYR A 182 -13.16 -17.03 -3.12
CA TYR A 182 -11.90 -16.46 -3.59
C TYR A 182 -10.71 -17.00 -2.79
N PRO A 183 -9.68 -17.54 -3.46
CA PRO A 183 -8.42 -17.87 -2.81
C PRO A 183 -7.71 -16.58 -2.37
N LEU A 184 -7.14 -16.59 -1.16
CA LEU A 184 -6.48 -15.40 -0.59
C LEU A 184 -5.39 -14.77 -1.49
N PRO A 185 -4.61 -15.52 -2.29
CA PRO A 185 -3.63 -14.95 -3.22
C PRO A 185 -4.15 -14.00 -4.30
N LEU A 186 -5.45 -14.02 -4.60
CA LEU A 186 -6.04 -13.09 -5.57
C LEU A 186 -6.36 -11.72 -4.99
N LEU A 187 -6.47 -11.63 -3.66
CA LEU A 187 -6.87 -10.41 -2.99
C LEU A 187 -5.71 -9.39 -3.03
N SER A 188 -6.10 -8.13 -3.09
CA SER A 188 -5.22 -7.00 -2.83
C SER A 188 -5.15 -6.76 -1.32
N ILE A 189 -4.06 -7.23 -0.71
CA ILE A 189 -3.91 -7.25 0.75
C ILE A 189 -2.86 -6.23 1.20
N PRO A 190 -3.25 -5.20 1.96
CA PRO A 190 -2.28 -4.31 2.58
C PRO A 190 -1.58 -4.99 3.76
N GLY A 191 -0.26 -4.83 3.83
CA GLY A 191 0.59 -5.40 4.87
C GLY A 191 1.54 -4.39 5.48
N THR A 192 2.05 -4.71 6.67
CA THR A 192 3.06 -3.90 7.36
C THR A 192 4.29 -4.71 7.70
N HIS A 193 5.46 -4.13 7.44
CA HIS A 193 6.76 -4.72 7.74
C HIS A 193 7.11 -4.51 9.21
N ASN A 194 7.59 -5.58 9.86
CA ASN A 194 7.85 -5.62 11.29
C ASN A 194 6.76 -4.88 12.09
N SER A 195 5.50 -5.32 11.92
CA SER A 195 4.28 -4.59 12.26
C SER A 195 4.22 -3.93 13.64
N PRO A 196 4.73 -4.53 14.74
CA PRO A 196 4.63 -3.91 16.06
C PRO A 196 5.68 -2.80 16.33
N THR A 197 6.56 -2.48 15.39
CA THR A 197 7.66 -1.50 15.57
C THR A 197 7.20 -0.03 15.53
N CYS A 198 6.17 0.32 16.32
CA CYS A 198 5.63 1.68 16.43
C CYS A 198 6.08 2.43 17.68
N HIS A 199 6.79 1.78 18.60
CA HIS A 199 7.19 2.35 19.87
C HIS A 199 8.42 3.25 19.77
N THR A 200 8.71 3.97 20.85
CA THR A 200 9.98 4.70 21.01
C THR A 200 11.15 3.72 20.96
N ALA A 201 11.91 3.76 19.88
CA ALA A 201 13.04 2.89 19.59
C ALA A 201 14.18 3.70 18.92
N LEU A 202 15.31 3.03 18.62
CA LEU A 202 16.31 3.62 17.73
C LEU A 202 15.65 3.95 16.36
N PRO A 203 16.00 5.05 15.70
CA PRO A 203 15.33 5.46 14.46
C PRO A 203 15.30 4.40 13.35
N SER A 204 16.37 3.62 13.21
CA SER A 204 16.48 2.53 12.23
C SER A 204 15.69 1.26 12.59
N VAL A 205 15.11 1.19 13.80
CA VAL A 205 14.30 0.07 14.31
C VAL A 205 12.79 0.35 14.15
N ARG A 206 12.39 1.62 14.08
CA ARG A 206 10.97 2.00 13.97
C ARG A 206 10.51 1.95 12.51
N CYS A 207 9.73 0.93 12.17
CA CYS A 207 9.17 0.75 10.83
C CYS A 207 7.74 1.27 10.71
N GLN A 208 7.01 1.40 11.83
CA GLN A 208 5.60 1.77 11.83
C GLN A 208 5.32 3.06 12.61
N ALA A 209 4.30 3.79 12.16
CA ALA A 209 3.85 5.01 12.82
C ALA A 209 2.87 4.72 13.97
N VAL A 210 2.04 3.69 13.80
CA VAL A 210 0.86 3.36 14.63
C VAL A 210 0.86 1.89 15.07
N GLY A 211 0.10 1.56 16.12
CA GLY A 211 0.03 0.21 16.69
C GLY A 211 -0.75 -0.79 15.83
N VAL A 212 -0.59 -2.09 16.08
CA VAL A 212 -1.20 -3.18 15.29
C VAL A 212 -2.72 -3.06 15.22
N ARG A 213 -3.39 -2.72 16.33
CA ARG A 213 -4.84 -2.52 16.32
C ARG A 213 -5.28 -1.45 15.32
N GLU A 214 -4.61 -0.30 15.34
CA GLU A 214 -4.91 0.82 14.44
C GLU A 214 -4.59 0.47 12.97
N GLN A 215 -3.53 -0.32 12.72
CA GLN A 215 -3.25 -0.86 11.38
C GLN A 215 -4.41 -1.71 10.86
N LEU A 216 -4.93 -2.63 11.69
CA LEU A 216 -6.05 -3.50 11.32
C LEU A 216 -7.34 -2.72 11.09
N ASP A 217 -7.65 -1.76 11.97
CA ASP A 217 -8.83 -0.90 11.85
C ASP A 217 -8.80 -0.03 10.56
N ASN A 218 -7.62 0.17 9.95
CA ASN A 218 -7.44 0.94 8.72
C ASN A 218 -7.10 0.09 7.49
N GLY A 219 -7.33 -1.23 7.53
CA GLY A 219 -7.34 -2.10 6.34
C GLY A 219 -6.15 -3.04 6.20
N VAL A 220 -5.13 -2.96 7.06
CA VAL A 220 -4.01 -3.92 7.05
C VAL A 220 -4.51 -5.31 7.39
N ARG A 221 -4.11 -6.32 6.61
CA ARG A 221 -4.45 -7.75 6.86
C ARG A 221 -3.26 -8.68 6.71
N PHE A 222 -2.06 -8.17 6.43
CA PHE A 222 -0.81 -8.93 6.50
C PHE A 222 0.14 -8.32 7.53
N LEU A 223 0.60 -9.12 8.48
CA LEU A 223 1.52 -8.69 9.53
C LEU A 223 2.84 -9.47 9.43
N ASP A 224 3.96 -8.76 9.24
CA ASP A 224 5.31 -9.35 9.38
C ASP A 224 5.74 -9.24 10.85
N ILE A 225 5.83 -10.37 11.53
CA ILE A 225 6.12 -10.47 12.96
C ILE A 225 7.48 -11.12 13.17
N ARG A 226 8.33 -10.45 13.94
CA ARG A 226 9.69 -10.91 14.23
C ARG A 226 9.89 -11.11 15.72
N VAL A 227 10.29 -12.31 16.09
CA VAL A 227 10.36 -12.74 17.50
C VAL A 227 11.74 -13.25 17.88
N SER A 228 12.17 -12.91 19.09
CA SER A 228 13.33 -13.48 19.75
C SER A 228 12.92 -14.67 20.61
N VAL A 229 13.68 -15.75 20.52
CA VAL A 229 13.36 -17.05 21.14
C VAL A 229 14.41 -17.38 22.19
N ALA A 230 13.96 -17.64 23.41
CA ALA A 230 14.81 -18.11 24.50
C ALA A 230 14.83 -19.65 24.56
N THR A 231 15.90 -20.21 25.12
CA THR A 231 16.04 -21.68 25.25
C THR A 231 15.17 -22.27 26.34
N ASP A 232 14.78 -21.47 27.32
CA ASP A 232 14.17 -21.85 28.60
C ASP A 232 12.89 -21.07 28.93
N ASN A 233 12.41 -20.23 28.00
CA ASN A 233 11.15 -19.49 28.13
C ASN A 233 10.41 -19.46 26.78
N ASP A 234 9.10 -19.72 26.82
CA ASP A 234 8.16 -19.72 25.70
C ASP A 234 7.50 -18.34 25.44
N ASP A 235 7.87 -17.32 26.22
CA ASP A 235 7.56 -15.92 25.94
C ASP A 235 8.36 -15.39 24.75
N LEU A 236 7.66 -15.04 23.69
CA LEU A 236 8.25 -14.53 22.46
C LEU A 236 8.32 -13.01 22.53
N ALA A 237 9.53 -12.46 22.68
CA ALA A 237 9.75 -11.02 22.66
C ALA A 237 9.80 -10.49 21.22
N LEU A 238 9.15 -9.37 20.96
CA LEU A 238 9.12 -8.71 19.67
C LEU A 238 10.41 -7.91 19.44
N VAL A 239 11.04 -8.10 18.28
CA VAL A 239 12.37 -7.57 17.98
C VAL A 239 12.49 -7.04 16.56
N HIS A 240 13.53 -6.25 16.31
CA HIS A 240 13.97 -5.88 14.97
C HIS A 240 15.47 -6.14 14.86
N SER A 241 15.88 -7.14 14.07
CA SER A 241 17.27 -7.62 14.07
C SER A 241 17.71 -7.94 15.50
N ALA A 242 18.85 -7.42 15.96
CA ALA A 242 19.37 -7.64 17.31
C ALA A 242 18.74 -6.75 18.41
N PHE A 243 17.81 -5.85 18.07
CA PHE A 243 17.30 -4.83 18.98
C PHE A 243 15.86 -5.11 19.44
N PRO A 244 15.50 -4.77 20.70
CA PRO A 244 14.10 -4.72 21.10
C PRO A 244 13.37 -3.60 20.36
N ILE A 245 12.09 -3.79 20.09
CA ILE A 245 11.27 -2.79 19.38
C ILE A 245 10.87 -1.58 20.24
N SER A 246 11.31 -1.53 21.51
CA SER A 246 10.99 -0.44 22.44
C SER A 246 12.10 -0.23 23.46
N LEU A 247 12.44 1.04 23.71
CA LEU A 247 13.41 1.45 24.74
C LEU A 247 12.80 1.50 26.15
N THR A 248 11.48 1.37 26.29
CA THR A 248 10.77 1.44 27.58
C THR A 248 10.42 0.08 28.16
N GLY A 249 10.95 -1.00 27.57
CA GLY A 249 10.76 -2.37 28.00
C GLY A 249 10.36 -3.29 26.85
N ASN A 250 10.52 -4.60 27.05
CA ASN A 250 10.16 -5.59 26.04
C ASN A 250 8.66 -5.55 25.75
N LYS A 251 8.33 -5.86 24.50
CA LYS A 251 6.97 -6.08 24.02
C LYS A 251 6.85 -7.53 23.61
N TYR A 252 5.71 -8.15 23.91
CA TYR A 252 5.56 -9.59 23.77
C TYR A 252 4.50 -9.94 22.73
N PHE A 253 4.72 -11.08 22.07
CA PHE A 253 3.81 -11.62 21.07
C PHE A 253 2.40 -11.84 21.63
N ALA A 254 2.28 -12.28 22.89
CA ALA A 254 1.00 -12.53 23.56
C ALA A 254 0.11 -11.28 23.62
N ASP A 255 0.68 -10.11 23.97
CA ASP A 255 -0.08 -8.86 24.10
C ASP A 255 -0.61 -8.41 22.73
N MET A 256 0.27 -8.43 21.71
CA MET A 256 -0.10 -8.12 20.34
C MET A 256 -1.15 -9.10 19.79
N LEU A 257 -1.04 -10.39 20.11
CA LEU A 257 -1.99 -11.41 19.68
C LEU A 257 -3.39 -11.14 20.27
N ALA A 258 -3.48 -10.66 21.51
CA ALA A 258 -4.74 -10.27 22.11
C ALA A 258 -5.43 -9.12 21.35
N ASP A 259 -4.67 -8.13 20.88
CA ASP A 259 -5.20 -7.05 20.04
C ASP A 259 -5.76 -7.57 18.71
N ILE A 260 -5.09 -8.55 18.09
CA ILE A 260 -5.54 -9.18 16.84
C ILE A 260 -6.82 -9.99 17.07
N TYR A 261 -6.92 -10.74 18.17
CA TYR A 261 -8.14 -11.47 18.52
C TYR A 261 -9.32 -10.53 18.77
N ALA A 262 -9.11 -9.45 19.53
CA ALA A 262 -10.14 -8.44 19.75
C ALA A 262 -10.58 -7.77 18.43
N TYR A 263 -9.70 -7.68 17.45
CA TYR A 263 -10.02 -7.18 16.11
C TYR A 263 -10.87 -8.17 15.31
N LEU A 264 -10.48 -9.44 15.26
CA LEU A 264 -11.23 -10.49 14.56
C LEU A 264 -12.61 -10.74 15.21
N ASP A 265 -12.72 -10.61 16.53
CA ASP A 265 -13.99 -10.71 17.24
C ASP A 265 -14.95 -9.57 16.86
N ALA A 266 -14.41 -8.37 16.65
CA ALA A 266 -15.18 -7.20 16.21
C ALA A 266 -15.50 -7.22 14.71
N ASN A 267 -14.71 -7.92 13.90
CA ASN A 267 -14.84 -7.97 12.44
C ASN A 267 -14.72 -9.43 11.95
N PRO A 268 -15.73 -10.29 12.20
CA PRO A 268 -15.65 -11.72 11.92
C PRO A 268 -15.62 -12.06 10.43
N SER A 269 -15.92 -11.10 9.54
CA SER A 269 -15.72 -11.24 8.10
C SER A 269 -14.25 -11.29 7.71
N GLU A 270 -13.35 -10.81 8.56
CA GLU A 270 -11.95 -10.55 8.20
C GLU A 270 -11.06 -11.74 8.54
N THR A 271 -9.90 -11.81 7.91
CA THR A 271 -8.82 -12.74 8.26
C THR A 271 -7.49 -12.00 8.29
N VAL A 272 -6.54 -12.44 9.11
CA VAL A 272 -5.20 -11.85 9.20
C VAL A 272 -4.15 -12.86 8.76
N LEU A 273 -3.35 -12.52 7.74
CA LEU A 273 -2.15 -13.27 7.40
C LEU A 273 -1.03 -12.83 8.34
N MET A 274 -0.43 -13.78 9.04
CA MET A 274 0.66 -13.52 9.97
C MET A 274 1.91 -14.26 9.50
N SER A 275 2.88 -13.51 8.99
CA SER A 275 4.23 -14.00 8.73
C SER A 275 5.03 -13.96 10.02
N VAL A 276 5.54 -15.09 10.49
CA VAL A 276 6.39 -15.14 11.70
C VAL A 276 7.80 -15.58 11.33
N LYS A 277 8.79 -14.81 11.79
CA LYS A 277 10.23 -15.08 11.60
C LYS A 277 10.97 -15.02 12.93
N ARG A 278 11.92 -15.95 13.14
CA ARG A 278 12.88 -15.84 14.23
C ARG A 278 13.95 -14.78 13.93
N GLU A 279 14.16 -13.88 14.89
CA GLU A 279 15.21 -12.86 14.90
C GLU A 279 15.71 -12.64 16.34
N GLY A 280 16.45 -11.57 16.59
CA GLY A 280 16.93 -11.24 17.93
C GLY A 280 18.23 -11.94 18.31
N THR A 281 18.63 -11.68 19.55
CA THR A 281 19.83 -12.25 20.17
C THR A 281 19.52 -13.48 21.04
N GLY A 282 18.25 -13.91 21.05
CA GLY A 282 17.81 -15.13 21.71
C GLY A 282 18.54 -16.36 21.17
N LYS A 283 18.88 -17.29 22.06
CA LYS A 283 19.65 -18.50 21.73
C LYS A 283 18.78 -19.68 21.31
N GLY A 284 17.45 -19.51 21.30
CA GLY A 284 16.53 -20.56 20.91
C GLY A 284 16.53 -20.82 19.40
N THR A 285 16.11 -22.04 19.03
CA THR A 285 16.10 -22.50 17.64
C THR A 285 14.76 -22.30 16.95
N ASP A 286 14.70 -22.55 15.65
CA ASP A 286 13.46 -22.57 14.88
C ASP A 286 12.51 -23.68 15.38
N GLU A 287 13.05 -24.84 15.73
CA GLU A 287 12.29 -25.95 16.29
C GLU A 287 11.61 -25.55 17.61
N GLN A 288 12.32 -24.82 18.48
CA GLN A 288 11.73 -24.28 19.70
C GLN A 288 10.66 -23.23 19.41
N LEU A 289 10.88 -22.34 18.43
CA LEU A 289 9.84 -21.40 17.98
C LEU A 289 8.59 -22.15 17.52
N SER A 290 8.76 -23.21 16.73
CA SER A 290 7.65 -24.01 16.21
C SER A 290 6.82 -24.64 17.33
N HIS A 291 7.49 -25.20 18.35
CA HIS A 291 6.84 -25.73 19.55
C HIS A 291 6.13 -24.67 20.36
N TYR A 292 6.80 -23.54 20.66
CA TYR A 292 6.20 -22.49 21.47
C TYR A 292 4.98 -21.90 20.79
N LEU A 293 5.04 -21.62 19.48
CA LEU A 293 3.90 -21.19 18.69
C LEU A 293 2.76 -22.20 18.76
N ARG A 294 3.05 -23.48 18.50
CA ARG A 294 2.03 -24.53 18.49
C ARG A 294 1.39 -24.77 19.86
N ASP A 295 2.17 -24.87 20.93
CA ASP A 295 1.65 -25.24 22.26
C ASP A 295 1.05 -24.05 23.02
N ARG A 296 1.77 -22.91 23.04
CA ARG A 296 1.39 -21.76 23.88
C ARG A 296 0.38 -20.85 23.19
N TYR A 297 0.50 -20.64 21.88
CA TYR A 297 -0.27 -19.61 21.19
C TYR A 297 -1.39 -20.20 20.32
N VAL A 298 -1.08 -21.19 19.48
CA VAL A 298 -2.08 -21.82 18.60
C VAL A 298 -2.93 -22.84 19.34
N GLY A 299 -2.31 -23.75 20.09
CA GLY A 299 -2.97 -24.88 20.74
C GLY A 299 -3.93 -24.49 21.86
N ARG A 300 -3.76 -23.30 22.46
CA ARG A 300 -4.71 -22.74 23.43
C ARG A 300 -6.03 -22.35 22.79
N ASP A 301 -6.01 -21.96 21.52
CA ASP A 301 -7.22 -21.56 20.82
C ASP A 301 -7.18 -21.88 19.31
N ALA A 302 -7.12 -23.16 18.97
CA ALA A 302 -6.85 -23.63 17.62
C ALA A 302 -7.88 -23.14 16.57
N HIS A 303 -9.13 -22.87 16.97
CA HIS A 303 -10.16 -22.39 16.05
C HIS A 303 -9.88 -20.99 15.50
N ARG A 304 -9.02 -20.20 16.18
CA ARG A 304 -8.60 -18.88 15.75
C ARG A 304 -7.46 -18.90 14.75
N TRP A 305 -6.98 -20.09 14.35
CA TRP A 305 -5.85 -20.22 13.44
C TRP A 305 -6.18 -21.13 12.26
N PHE A 306 -5.70 -20.73 11.09
CA PHE A 306 -5.58 -21.59 9.92
C PHE A 306 -4.11 -22.00 9.78
N VAL A 307 -3.84 -23.29 10.00
CA VAL A 307 -2.49 -23.88 10.01
C VAL A 307 -2.33 -25.06 9.05
N GLU A 308 -3.31 -25.29 8.17
CA GLU A 308 -3.14 -26.27 7.11
C GLU A 308 -2.08 -25.78 6.10
N PRO A 309 -1.16 -26.66 5.63
CA PRO A 309 -0.08 -26.29 4.73
C PRO A 309 -0.56 -26.20 3.27
N ARG A 310 -1.52 -25.29 3.01
CA ARG A 310 -2.10 -25.04 1.67
C ARG A 310 -2.51 -23.58 1.50
N ILE A 311 -2.83 -23.20 0.27
CA ILE A 311 -3.54 -21.94 -0.02
C ILE A 311 -5.00 -22.07 0.45
N PRO A 312 -5.48 -21.19 1.35
CA PRO A 312 -6.87 -21.19 1.73
C PRO A 312 -7.74 -20.30 0.83
N ARG A 313 -9.05 -20.59 0.85
CA ARG A 313 -10.09 -19.65 0.42
C ARG A 313 -10.42 -18.68 1.55
N LEU A 314 -10.99 -17.52 1.20
CA LEU A 314 -11.38 -16.51 2.18
C LEU A 314 -12.34 -17.08 3.24
N GLY A 315 -13.36 -17.83 2.81
CA GLY A 315 -14.32 -18.47 3.71
C GLY A 315 -13.70 -19.46 4.72
N ASP A 316 -12.57 -20.11 4.35
CA ASP A 316 -11.87 -21.03 5.25
C ASP A 316 -11.21 -20.31 6.44
N CYS A 317 -10.98 -18.99 6.31
CA CYS A 317 -10.12 -18.21 7.20
C CYS A 317 -10.82 -17.06 7.92
N ARG A 318 -12.07 -16.74 7.60
CA ARG A 318 -12.80 -15.65 8.28
C ARG A 318 -12.82 -15.87 9.80
N GLY A 319 -12.53 -14.80 10.55
CA GLY A 319 -12.35 -14.81 12.00
C GLY A 319 -11.06 -15.48 12.49
N ARG A 320 -10.12 -15.82 11.59
CA ARG A 320 -8.89 -16.56 11.94
C ARG A 320 -7.62 -15.83 11.50
N ILE A 321 -6.51 -16.30 12.03
CA ILE A 321 -5.16 -15.94 11.63
C ILE A 321 -4.61 -17.05 10.73
N VAL A 322 -4.18 -16.70 9.52
CA VAL A 322 -3.47 -17.60 8.60
C VAL A 322 -1.98 -17.51 8.88
N LEU A 323 -1.36 -18.60 9.33
CA LEU A 323 0.06 -18.60 9.66
C LEU A 323 0.93 -18.85 8.42
N ILE A 324 1.89 -17.96 8.18
CA ILE A 324 2.98 -18.12 7.21
C ILE A 324 4.28 -18.26 8.01
N ARG A 325 4.93 -19.43 7.94
CA ARG A 325 6.11 -19.71 8.75
C ARG A 325 7.41 -19.40 8.00
N ARG A 326 8.21 -18.47 8.51
CA ARG A 326 9.60 -18.21 8.07
C ARG A 326 10.60 -18.83 9.04
N PHE A 327 10.30 -20.05 9.49
CA PHE A 327 11.11 -20.85 10.41
C PHE A 327 10.93 -22.35 10.12
N GLY A 328 11.94 -23.13 10.49
CA GLY A 328 11.92 -24.60 10.41
C GLY A 328 11.04 -25.25 11.49
N LEU A 329 10.47 -26.41 11.16
CA LEU A 329 9.63 -27.19 12.08
C LEU A 329 10.44 -28.21 12.87
N ASP A 330 10.04 -28.47 14.11
CA ASP A 330 10.46 -29.68 14.82
C ASP A 330 9.85 -30.96 14.22
N GLU A 331 10.49 -32.11 14.47
CA GLU A 331 10.12 -33.45 13.96
C GLU A 331 8.62 -33.77 14.04
N PRO A 332 7.93 -33.64 15.20
CA PRO A 332 6.51 -33.97 15.31
C PRO A 332 5.62 -33.13 14.38
N LEU A 333 5.93 -31.84 14.21
CA LEU A 333 5.16 -30.93 13.37
C LEU A 333 5.38 -31.18 11.88
N ARG A 334 6.51 -31.80 11.48
CA ARG A 334 6.73 -32.22 10.09
C ARG A 334 5.80 -33.36 9.68
N GLY A 335 5.41 -34.21 10.64
CA GLY A 335 4.48 -35.32 10.42
C GLY A 335 3.00 -34.91 10.36
N GLU A 336 2.64 -33.70 10.77
CA GLU A 336 1.26 -33.22 10.73
C GLU A 336 0.74 -33.07 9.28
N HIS A 337 -0.58 -33.06 9.13
CA HIS A 337 -1.27 -32.94 7.84
C HIS A 337 -0.79 -33.97 6.80
N ASP A 338 -0.74 -35.24 7.19
CA ASP A 338 -0.27 -36.37 6.36
C ASP A 338 1.16 -36.19 5.84
N GLY A 339 2.05 -35.65 6.70
CA GLY A 339 3.45 -35.39 6.36
C GLY A 339 3.67 -34.14 5.49
N LYS A 340 2.64 -33.31 5.30
CA LYS A 340 2.76 -32.01 4.63
C LYS A 340 3.30 -30.92 5.55
N GLY A 341 3.39 -31.19 6.85
CA GLY A 341 3.89 -30.28 7.85
C GLY A 341 2.81 -29.32 8.35
N TRP A 342 3.24 -28.20 8.94
CA TRP A 342 2.38 -27.25 9.63
C TRP A 342 2.51 -25.84 9.05
N ALA A 343 1.38 -25.15 8.84
CA ALA A 343 1.27 -23.80 8.28
C ALA A 343 1.82 -23.64 6.85
N ILE A 344 1.63 -22.47 6.25
CA ILE A 344 2.17 -22.16 4.91
C ILE A 344 3.70 -22.03 5.01
N ASP A 345 4.43 -22.93 4.32
CA ASP A 345 5.89 -22.99 4.38
C ASP A 345 6.54 -21.81 3.64
N ALA A 346 7.22 -20.96 4.40
CA ALA A 346 8.07 -19.90 3.88
C ALA A 346 9.48 -19.90 4.50
N GLN A 347 9.98 -21.07 4.96
CA GLN A 347 11.26 -21.18 5.66
C GLN A 347 12.46 -20.83 4.75
N HIS A 348 12.40 -21.23 3.48
CA HIS A 348 13.45 -21.00 2.49
C HIS A 348 13.17 -19.70 1.75
N TRP A 349 13.38 -18.58 2.44
CA TRP A 349 13.14 -17.24 1.93
C TRP A 349 14.39 -16.69 1.20
N PRO A 350 14.33 -16.41 -0.12
CA PRO A 350 15.46 -15.88 -0.85
C PRO A 350 15.88 -14.51 -0.33
N ASP A 351 17.19 -14.36 -0.11
CA ASP A 351 17.74 -13.12 0.41
C ASP A 351 17.81 -12.03 -0.68
N ASN A 352 17.42 -10.81 -0.31
CA ASN A 352 17.54 -9.59 -1.11
C ASN A 352 17.09 -9.74 -2.58
N CYS A 353 15.94 -10.39 -2.83
CA CYS A 353 15.52 -10.82 -4.15
C CYS A 353 14.53 -9.88 -4.84
N GLU A 354 14.61 -9.78 -6.17
CA GLU A 354 13.57 -9.13 -7.00
C GLU A 354 12.34 -10.03 -7.15
N ASP A 355 12.55 -11.33 -7.28
CA ASP A 355 11.51 -12.29 -7.59
C ASP A 355 11.91 -13.72 -7.18
N GLY A 356 11.66 -14.05 -5.92
CA GLY A 356 11.94 -15.34 -5.31
C GLY A 356 10.74 -16.28 -5.32
N THR A 357 10.95 -17.56 -5.60
CA THR A 357 9.93 -18.60 -5.41
C THR A 357 10.14 -19.31 -4.08
N VAL A 358 9.07 -19.46 -3.29
CA VAL A 358 9.11 -19.96 -1.91
C VAL A 358 8.06 -21.06 -1.71
N GLY A 359 8.30 -21.97 -0.78
CA GLY A 359 7.28 -22.91 -0.30
C GLY A 359 6.80 -23.90 -1.36
N GLY A 360 7.68 -24.34 -2.26
CA GLY A 360 7.28 -25.22 -3.37
C GLY A 360 6.44 -24.53 -4.45
N GLY A 361 6.48 -23.20 -4.51
CA GLY A 361 5.71 -22.40 -5.48
C GLY A 361 4.49 -21.72 -4.88
N LEU A 362 4.19 -21.90 -3.59
CA LEU A 362 3.04 -21.27 -2.95
C LEU A 362 3.19 -19.76 -2.77
N LEU A 363 4.41 -19.23 -2.79
CA LEU A 363 4.67 -17.80 -2.69
C LEU A 363 5.72 -17.33 -3.71
N ARG A 364 5.51 -16.11 -4.19
CA ARG A 364 6.37 -15.34 -5.09
C ARG A 364 6.70 -14.03 -4.39
N VAL A 365 7.97 -13.79 -4.11
CA VAL A 365 8.40 -12.71 -3.20
C VAL A 365 9.30 -11.71 -3.91
N GLN A 366 9.00 -10.42 -3.79
CA GLN A 366 9.97 -9.35 -3.98
C GLN A 366 10.37 -8.81 -2.59
N ASP A 367 11.64 -8.97 -2.23
CA ASP A 367 12.20 -8.57 -0.95
C ASP A 367 13.61 -7.97 -1.13
N PHE A 368 13.74 -7.02 -2.08
CA PHE A 368 14.97 -6.24 -2.25
C PHE A 368 15.05 -5.17 -1.17
N TYR A 369 15.61 -5.49 0.00
CA TYR A 369 15.59 -4.62 1.18
C TYR A 369 16.91 -3.85 1.40
N GLU A 370 18.01 -4.23 0.75
CA GLU A 370 19.29 -3.54 0.93
C GLU A 370 19.44 -2.36 -0.02
N ILE A 371 19.49 -1.15 0.54
CA ILE A 371 19.72 0.09 -0.20
C ILE A 371 20.96 0.79 0.36
N ASP A 372 22.10 0.65 -0.32
CA ASP A 372 23.35 1.31 0.09
C ASP A 372 23.30 2.84 -0.10
N GLN A 373 22.67 3.29 -1.19
CA GLN A 373 22.55 4.69 -1.59
C GLN A 373 21.11 5.03 -2.01
N SER A 374 20.71 6.29 -1.79
CA SER A 374 19.35 6.74 -2.15
C SER A 374 19.01 6.64 -3.65
N THR A 375 20.03 6.54 -4.51
CA THR A 375 19.91 6.28 -5.95
C THR A 375 19.34 4.89 -6.25
N ASN A 376 19.43 3.93 -5.32
CA ASN A 376 18.83 2.60 -5.49
C ASN A 376 17.32 2.57 -5.14
N VAL A 377 16.74 3.68 -4.66
CA VAL A 377 15.30 3.75 -4.39
C VAL A 377 14.49 3.57 -5.69
N GLU A 378 14.99 4.06 -6.83
CA GLU A 378 14.34 3.84 -8.13
C GLU A 378 14.33 2.35 -8.51
N LYS A 379 15.42 1.62 -8.22
CA LYS A 379 15.48 0.17 -8.43
C LYS A 379 14.44 -0.55 -7.57
N LYS A 380 14.28 -0.16 -6.31
CA LYS A 380 13.23 -0.68 -5.42
C LYS A 380 11.83 -0.43 -5.96
N ILE A 381 11.58 0.79 -6.44
CA ILE A 381 10.30 1.17 -7.07
C ILE A 381 10.02 0.32 -8.31
N ASN A 382 11.03 0.12 -9.18
CA ASN A 382 10.88 -0.69 -10.39
C ASN A 382 10.57 -2.17 -10.07
N PHE A 383 11.28 -2.76 -9.10
CA PHE A 383 11.02 -4.13 -8.66
C PHE A 383 9.63 -4.28 -8.03
N SER A 384 9.19 -3.28 -7.25
CA SER A 384 7.82 -3.24 -6.73
C SER A 384 6.80 -3.22 -7.87
N HIS A 385 6.96 -2.34 -8.86
CA HIS A 385 6.04 -2.27 -10.00
C HIS A 385 6.00 -3.59 -10.78
N GLY A 386 7.15 -4.23 -10.99
CA GLY A 386 7.22 -5.55 -11.62
C GLY A 386 6.45 -6.62 -10.83
N GLN A 387 6.57 -6.62 -9.50
CA GLN A 387 5.85 -7.59 -8.68
C GLN A 387 4.34 -7.33 -8.63
N LEU A 388 3.90 -6.06 -8.65
CA LEU A 388 2.48 -5.71 -8.80
C LEU A 388 1.93 -6.24 -10.12
N GLU A 389 2.66 -6.06 -11.21
CA GLU A 389 2.25 -6.54 -12.53
C GLU A 389 2.13 -8.08 -12.57
N ARG A 390 3.10 -8.81 -12.00
CA ARG A 390 3.02 -10.27 -11.90
C ARG A 390 1.85 -10.74 -11.04
N ALA A 391 1.51 -10.00 -9.99
CA ALA A 391 0.34 -10.30 -9.17
C ALA A 391 -0.96 -10.12 -9.98
N ALA A 392 -1.05 -9.08 -10.82
CA ALA A 392 -2.23 -8.78 -11.63
C ALA A 392 -2.46 -9.75 -12.78
N GLU A 393 -1.42 -10.46 -13.24
CA GLU A 393 -1.51 -11.44 -14.32
C GLU A 393 -2.37 -12.68 -13.95
N GLN A 394 -2.54 -12.95 -12.66
CA GLN A 394 -3.22 -14.15 -12.20
C GLN A 394 -4.69 -14.20 -12.64
N LEU A 395 -5.06 -15.33 -13.25
CA LEU A 395 -6.43 -15.66 -13.63
C LEU A 395 -7.05 -16.64 -12.64
N PHE A 396 -8.35 -16.50 -12.40
CA PHE A 396 -9.13 -17.41 -11.59
C PHE A 396 -10.59 -17.46 -12.02
N HIS A 397 -11.12 -18.67 -12.12
CA HIS A 397 -12.53 -18.92 -12.40
C HIS A 397 -13.21 -19.37 -11.11
N LEU A 398 -14.40 -18.83 -10.85
CA LEU A 398 -15.21 -19.23 -9.70
C LEU A 398 -15.90 -20.58 -9.98
N PRO A 399 -16.28 -21.37 -8.95
CA PRO A 399 -16.87 -22.70 -9.14
C PRO A 399 -18.14 -22.75 -10.02
N ASP A 400 -18.84 -21.64 -10.15
CA ASP A 400 -20.04 -21.46 -10.97
C ASP A 400 -19.75 -21.08 -12.44
N MET A 401 -18.47 -20.88 -12.81
CA MET A 401 -18.06 -20.51 -14.16
C MET A 401 -17.77 -21.75 -15.04
N PRO A 402 -18.09 -21.71 -16.36
CA PRO A 402 -17.84 -22.83 -17.27
C PRO A 402 -16.37 -23.27 -17.38
N GLU A 403 -15.43 -22.33 -17.23
CA GLU A 403 -13.99 -22.54 -17.33
C GLU A 403 -13.33 -22.94 -15.99
N PHE A 404 -14.14 -23.19 -14.95
CA PHE A 404 -13.63 -23.64 -13.66
C PHE A 404 -12.98 -25.02 -13.74
N ASP A 405 -11.76 -25.11 -13.23
CA ASP A 405 -11.01 -26.35 -13.09
C ASP A 405 -10.64 -26.52 -11.61
N ALA A 406 -11.26 -27.52 -10.96
CA ALA A 406 -11.00 -27.84 -9.56
C ALA A 406 -9.60 -28.43 -9.34
N ASP A 407 -8.96 -28.96 -10.39
CA ASP A 407 -7.66 -29.59 -10.36
C ASP A 407 -6.52 -28.63 -10.79
N ALA A 408 -6.87 -27.38 -11.16
CA ALA A 408 -5.90 -26.36 -11.50
C ALA A 408 -4.94 -26.08 -10.33
N PRO A 409 -3.64 -25.86 -10.59
CA PRO A 409 -2.70 -25.51 -9.55
C PRO A 409 -3.13 -24.21 -8.86
N PRO A 410 -2.96 -24.09 -7.53
CA PRO A 410 -3.36 -22.89 -6.82
C PRO A 410 -2.47 -21.71 -7.23
N ASN A 411 -3.10 -20.55 -7.36
CA ASN A 411 -2.42 -19.28 -7.56
C ASN A 411 -1.48 -18.98 -6.37
N PRO A 412 -0.23 -18.53 -6.61
CA PRO A 412 0.72 -18.26 -5.55
C PRO A 412 0.46 -16.91 -4.87
N PHE A 413 0.78 -16.79 -3.58
CA PHE A 413 0.84 -15.47 -2.95
C PHE A 413 1.96 -14.63 -3.56
N PHE A 414 1.62 -13.52 -4.20
CA PHE A 414 2.60 -12.49 -4.52
C PHE A 414 2.79 -11.58 -3.31
N ILE A 415 3.98 -11.59 -2.70
CA ILE A 415 4.35 -10.73 -1.58
C ILE A 415 5.37 -9.71 -2.06
N ASN A 416 4.99 -8.44 -1.97
CA ASN A 416 5.76 -7.31 -2.46
C ASN A 416 6.15 -6.39 -1.30
N PHE A 417 7.38 -6.48 -0.82
CA PHE A 417 7.87 -5.56 0.20
C PHE A 417 8.22 -4.22 -0.45
N LEU A 418 7.56 -3.12 -0.07
CA LEU A 418 7.97 -1.77 -0.45
C LEU A 418 9.15 -1.27 0.40
N THR A 419 9.42 -1.98 1.48
CA THR A 419 10.34 -1.62 2.53
C THR A 419 11.77 -1.93 2.15
N ALA A 420 12.66 -1.08 2.61
CA ALA A 420 14.10 -1.24 2.48
C ALA A 420 14.78 -0.35 3.51
N SER A 421 16.02 -0.66 3.85
CA SER A 421 16.76 0.17 4.78
C SER A 421 18.27 0.05 4.60
N ASN A 422 18.98 1.02 5.19
CA ASN A 422 20.37 0.86 5.54
C ASN A 422 20.62 1.49 6.91
N PHE A 423 21.07 0.65 7.83
CA PHE A 423 21.28 1.03 9.22
C PHE A 423 22.29 2.19 9.37
N PHE A 424 23.35 2.18 8.56
CA PHE A 424 24.45 3.14 8.64
C PHE A 424 24.20 4.43 7.86
N ASN A 425 23.16 4.49 7.03
CA ASN A 425 22.84 5.65 6.22
C ASN A 425 21.47 6.22 6.60
N ALA A 426 21.47 7.33 7.34
CA ALA A 426 20.24 7.99 7.82
C ALA A 426 19.29 8.45 6.70
N THR A 427 19.82 8.70 5.49
CA THR A 427 18.98 9.02 4.32
C THR A 427 18.20 7.83 3.78
N CYS A 428 18.56 6.63 4.22
CA CYS A 428 17.98 5.35 3.83
C CYS A 428 17.35 4.62 5.05
N TRP A 429 16.98 5.36 6.09
CA TRP A 429 16.15 4.82 7.17
C TRP A 429 14.71 4.58 6.71
N PRO A 430 13.97 3.65 7.35
CA PRO A 430 12.62 3.22 6.92
C PRO A 430 11.68 4.38 6.55
N GLU A 431 11.58 5.40 7.41
CA GLU A 431 10.74 6.60 7.18
C GLU A 431 11.07 7.30 5.85
N ARG A 432 12.37 7.46 5.56
CA ARG A 432 12.85 8.20 4.37
C ARG A 432 12.65 7.41 3.09
N ILE A 433 12.75 6.09 3.17
CA ILE A 433 12.45 5.19 2.04
C ILE A 433 10.94 5.19 1.78
N ALA A 434 10.12 4.97 2.81
CA ALA A 434 8.66 4.98 2.71
C ALA A 434 8.12 6.30 2.13
N ALA A 435 8.70 7.44 2.54
CA ALA A 435 8.34 8.76 2.02
C ALA A 435 8.56 8.93 0.51
N LYS A 436 9.36 8.05 -0.14
CA LYS A 436 9.58 8.02 -1.59
C LYS A 436 8.85 6.88 -2.29
N VAL A 437 8.89 5.67 -1.71
CA VAL A 437 8.34 4.47 -2.34
C VAL A 437 6.81 4.44 -2.25
N ASN A 438 6.21 4.78 -1.10
CA ASN A 438 4.76 4.73 -0.94
C ASN A 438 4.04 5.65 -1.95
N PRO A 439 4.45 6.91 -2.15
CA PRO A 439 3.81 7.79 -3.14
C PRO A 439 4.02 7.31 -4.58
N ALA A 440 5.19 6.77 -4.92
CA ALA A 440 5.47 6.22 -6.24
C ALA A 440 4.56 5.03 -6.56
N VAL A 441 4.29 4.18 -5.56
CA VAL A 441 3.36 3.05 -5.70
C VAL A 441 1.91 3.53 -5.79
N ILE A 442 1.49 4.54 -5.01
CA ILE A 442 0.16 5.18 -5.19
C ILE A 442 0.00 5.67 -6.64
N GLU A 443 0.99 6.39 -7.16
CA GLU A 443 0.98 6.90 -8.54
C GLU A 443 0.87 5.76 -9.55
N TYR A 444 1.65 4.70 -9.40
CA TYR A 444 1.57 3.53 -10.28
C TYR A 444 0.22 2.81 -10.21
N LEU A 445 -0.31 2.58 -9.00
CA LEU A 445 -1.63 1.97 -8.79
C LEU A 445 -2.72 2.79 -9.49
N CYS A 446 -2.70 4.11 -9.30
CA CYS A 446 -3.71 5.03 -9.82
C CYS A 446 -3.55 5.31 -11.32
N MET A 447 -2.36 5.24 -11.92
CA MET A 447 -2.17 5.62 -13.34
C MET A 447 -1.94 4.46 -14.31
N ARG A 448 -1.42 3.31 -13.85
CA ARG A 448 -0.85 2.29 -14.76
C ARG A 448 -1.23 0.86 -14.41
N HIS A 449 -1.33 0.53 -13.13
CA HIS A 449 -1.52 -0.85 -12.68
C HIS A 449 -2.84 -1.44 -13.19
N GLY A 450 -2.81 -2.65 -13.76
CA GLY A 450 -4.00 -3.31 -14.28
C GLY A 450 -4.54 -2.78 -15.61
N GLU A 451 -3.78 -1.92 -16.31
CA GLU A 451 -4.05 -1.54 -17.71
C GLU A 451 -3.15 -2.34 -18.68
N PRO A 452 -3.73 -2.95 -19.72
CA PRO A 452 -2.97 -3.70 -20.72
C PRO A 452 -1.82 -2.86 -21.33
N GLY A 453 -0.61 -3.42 -21.32
CA GLY A 453 0.58 -2.80 -21.92
C GLY A 453 1.17 -1.61 -21.15
N LYS A 454 0.67 -1.27 -19.95
CA LYS A 454 1.19 -0.16 -19.12
C LYS A 454 2.15 -0.58 -18.01
N GLY A 455 2.20 -1.88 -17.70
CA GLY A 455 3.13 -2.41 -16.71
C GLY A 455 4.58 -2.46 -17.24
N PRO A 456 5.58 -2.52 -16.34
CA PRO A 456 7.00 -2.46 -16.71
C PRO A 456 7.48 -3.62 -17.58
N HIS A 457 6.86 -4.80 -17.48
CA HIS A 457 7.16 -5.99 -18.27
C HIS A 457 6.12 -6.26 -19.38
N GLN A 458 5.03 -5.49 -19.42
CA GLN A 458 3.91 -5.64 -20.35
C GLN A 458 3.27 -7.03 -20.28
N LEU A 459 3.09 -7.56 -19.06
CA LEU A 459 2.37 -8.81 -18.83
C LEU A 459 0.88 -8.64 -19.11
N ASP A 460 0.21 -9.76 -19.29
CA ASP A 460 -1.25 -9.80 -19.40
C ASP A 460 -1.89 -9.35 -18.07
N VAL A 461 -3.14 -8.88 -18.16
CA VAL A 461 -3.91 -8.49 -16.99
C VAL A 461 -5.04 -9.47 -16.77
N GLY A 462 -5.01 -10.16 -15.64
CA GLY A 462 -6.02 -11.11 -15.18
C GLY A 462 -7.01 -10.49 -14.19
N ASP A 463 -7.31 -11.27 -13.16
CA ASP A 463 -8.39 -11.01 -12.20
C ASP A 463 -7.89 -10.48 -10.86
N ALA A 464 -6.71 -10.95 -10.45
CA ALA A 464 -6.01 -10.37 -9.32
C ALA A 464 -5.59 -8.93 -9.65
N ALA A 465 -5.27 -8.17 -8.61
CA ALA A 465 -4.70 -6.86 -8.76
C ALA A 465 -3.30 -6.82 -8.15
N THR A 466 -3.18 -6.68 -6.84
CA THR A 466 -1.87 -6.31 -6.26
C THR A 466 -1.13 -7.43 -5.53
N GLY A 467 -1.82 -8.49 -5.13
CA GLY A 467 -1.32 -9.42 -4.11
C GLY A 467 -1.12 -8.72 -2.76
N VAL A 468 -0.20 -9.24 -1.95
CA VAL A 468 0.19 -8.67 -0.64
C VAL A 468 1.23 -7.57 -0.83
N ILE A 469 0.94 -6.35 -0.39
CA ILE A 469 1.91 -5.24 -0.41
C ILE A 469 2.31 -4.89 1.02
N VAL A 470 3.59 -5.12 1.36
CA VAL A 470 4.12 -4.91 2.71
C VAL A 470 4.81 -3.56 2.81
N THR A 471 4.38 -2.72 3.75
CA THR A 471 4.70 -1.29 3.79
C THR A 471 5.33 -0.85 5.12
N ASP A 472 6.02 0.30 5.06
CA ASP A 472 6.54 1.03 6.22
C ASP A 472 5.81 2.37 6.34
N TRP A 473 5.66 2.86 7.58
CA TRP A 473 5.20 4.22 7.91
C TRP A 473 3.80 4.63 7.39
N VAL A 474 2.92 3.66 7.10
CA VAL A 474 1.49 3.94 6.85
C VAL A 474 0.79 4.40 8.13
N GLY A 475 -0.25 5.22 7.99
CA GLY A 475 -1.00 5.81 9.10
C GLY A 475 -0.32 6.99 9.78
N ALA A 476 0.92 7.34 9.38
CA ALA A 476 1.59 8.53 9.88
C ALA A 476 0.74 9.77 9.59
N HIS A 477 0.38 10.51 10.64
CA HIS A 477 -0.47 11.70 10.55
C HIS A 477 -1.86 11.43 9.92
N GLY A 478 -2.36 10.19 9.99
CA GLY A 478 -3.61 9.79 9.37
C GLY A 478 -3.54 9.54 7.86
N ASP A 479 -2.33 9.53 7.27
CA ASP A 479 -2.14 9.16 5.86
C ASP A 479 -2.28 7.64 5.67
N TRP A 480 -3.45 7.25 5.18
CA TRP A 480 -3.82 5.87 4.85
C TRP A 480 -4.00 5.66 3.34
N ASP A 481 -3.49 6.57 2.51
CA ASP A 481 -3.85 6.63 1.10
C ASP A 481 -3.35 5.43 0.31
N LEU A 482 -2.14 4.97 0.61
CA LEU A 482 -1.64 3.73 0.03
C LEU A 482 -2.52 2.53 0.42
N ILE A 483 -2.95 2.44 1.69
CA ILE A 483 -3.81 1.34 2.13
C ILE A 483 -5.18 1.39 1.43
N ARG A 484 -5.78 2.59 1.29
CA ARG A 484 -7.02 2.79 0.52
C ARG A 484 -6.84 2.36 -0.94
N CYS A 485 -5.74 2.74 -1.58
CA CYS A 485 -5.44 2.34 -2.96
C CYS A 485 -5.36 0.82 -3.11
N ILE A 486 -4.72 0.14 -2.15
CA ILE A 486 -4.58 -1.31 -2.19
C ILE A 486 -5.94 -1.98 -1.97
N VAL A 487 -6.67 -1.60 -0.92
CA VAL A 487 -8.00 -2.17 -0.63
C VAL A 487 -8.97 -1.95 -1.80
N GLY A 488 -8.99 -0.75 -2.37
CA GLY A 488 -9.88 -0.39 -3.48
C GLY A 488 -9.69 -1.24 -4.74
N MET A 489 -8.50 -1.81 -4.95
CA MET A 489 -8.24 -2.71 -6.07
C MET A 489 -9.03 -4.03 -6.00
N ASN A 490 -9.52 -4.43 -4.82
CA ASN A 490 -10.38 -5.61 -4.70
C ASN A 490 -11.74 -5.44 -5.39
N ALA A 491 -12.15 -4.21 -5.73
CA ALA A 491 -13.36 -3.98 -6.54
C ALA A 491 -13.29 -4.68 -7.90
N ARG A 492 -12.08 -5.01 -8.40
CA ARG A 492 -11.89 -5.75 -9.66
C ARG A 492 -12.51 -7.15 -9.59
N LEU A 493 -12.42 -7.80 -8.42
CA LEU A 493 -12.99 -9.13 -8.21
C LEU A 493 -14.51 -9.11 -8.33
N GLN A 494 -15.15 -7.98 -8.03
CA GLN A 494 -16.60 -7.80 -8.13
C GLN A 494 -17.10 -7.69 -9.57
N LEU A 495 -16.21 -7.59 -10.57
CA LEU A 495 -16.62 -7.61 -11.98
C LEU A 495 -17.02 -9.02 -12.46
N LYS A 496 -16.71 -10.06 -11.68
CA LYS A 496 -16.94 -11.47 -12.00
C LYS A 496 -18.25 -12.03 -11.42
N HIS A 497 -19.24 -11.17 -11.23
CA HIS A 497 -20.55 -11.54 -10.67
C HIS A 497 -21.56 -11.98 -11.73
#